data_AF-A0A971K064-F1
#
_entry.id   AF-A0A971K064-F1
#
_cell.length_a   1.000
_cell.length_b   1.000
_cell.length_c   1.000
_cell.angle_alpha   90.00
_cell.angle_beta   90.00
_cell.angle_gamma   90.00
#
_symmetry.space_group_name_H-M   'P 1'
#
loop_
_entity.id
_entity.type
_entity.pdbx_description
1 polymer ?
#
loop_
_entity_poly.entity_id
_entity_poly.type
_entity_poly.pdbx_seq_one_letter_code
_entity_poly.pdbx_strand_id
1 'polypeptide(L)'
;MKYLGQLALIFALCLVGDMIAALLPFALPGSVVSMLLVLLLLVSGVLKEEHLGESADFLLRNMTFFFIPPGMSIIRYFDVISSIWWQLLLVNLVSMVICFAVSAWTVTLVIRIQQRVVGGRRA
;
A
#
# COMPACT_ATOMS: atom_id res chain seq x y z
N MET A 1 -13.79 13.10 -21.61
CA MET A 1 -14.53 12.97 -20.33
C MET A 1 -14.29 11.65 -19.60
N LYS A 2 -13.82 10.58 -20.27
CA LYS A 2 -13.53 9.28 -19.61
C LYS A 2 -12.58 9.38 -18.41
N TYR A 3 -11.45 10.09 -18.56
CA TYR A 3 -10.48 10.30 -17.47
C TYR A 3 -11.08 10.96 -16.21
N LEU A 4 -11.94 11.97 -16.37
CA LEU A 4 -12.58 12.64 -15.23
C LEU A 4 -13.54 11.70 -14.48
N GLY A 5 -14.26 10.84 -15.21
CA GLY A 5 -15.18 9.87 -14.62
C GLY A 5 -14.45 8.76 -13.86
N GLN A 6 -13.37 8.24 -14.43
CA GLN A 6 -12.52 7.24 -13.75
C GLN A 6 -11.82 7.86 -12.53
N LEU A 7 -11.34 9.10 -12.61
CA LEU A 7 -10.77 9.81 -11.48
C LEU A 7 -11.80 10.05 -10.36
N ALA A 8 -13.02 10.49 -10.72
CA ALA A 8 -14.11 10.65 -9.77
C ALA A 8 -14.49 9.33 -9.09
N LEU A 9 -14.43 8.21 -9.82
CA LEU A 9 -14.63 6.88 -9.27
C LEU A 9 -13.57 6.53 -8.22
N ILE A 10 -12.28 6.79 -8.50
CA ILE A 10 -11.19 6.56 -7.52
C ILE A 10 -11.47 7.37 -6.25
N PHE A 11 -11.80 8.66 -6.37
CA PHE A 11 -12.10 9.50 -5.22
C PHE A 11 -13.36 9.04 -4.47
N ALA A 12 -14.40 8.60 -5.17
CA ALA A 12 -15.61 8.05 -4.56
C ALA A 12 -15.30 6.78 -3.75
N LEU A 13 -14.49 5.87 -4.29
CA LEU A 13 -14.08 4.66 -3.58
C LEU A 13 -13.24 4.99 -2.34
N CYS A 14 -12.35 5.98 -2.43
CA CYS A 14 -11.59 6.48 -1.28
C CYS A 14 -12.52 7.06 -0.19
N LEU A 15 -13.52 7.85 -0.58
CA LEU A 15 -14.46 8.46 0.35
C LEU A 15 -15.36 7.41 1.01
N VAL A 16 -15.83 6.42 0.25
CA VAL A 16 -16.57 5.28 0.81
C VAL A 16 -15.69 4.47 1.76
N GLY A 17 -14.43 4.21 1.42
CA GLY A 17 -13.50 3.50 2.29
C GLY A 17 -13.21 4.26 3.60
N ASP A 18 -13.13 5.59 3.56
CA ASP A 18 -12.97 6.43 4.74
C ASP A 18 -14.25 6.43 5.62
N MET A 19 -15.43 6.50 5.02
CA MET A 19 -16.70 6.36 5.75
C MET A 19 -16.82 4.99 6.42
N ILE A 20 -16.43 3.92 5.72
CA ILE A 20 -16.39 2.58 6.28
C ILE A 20 -15.38 2.53 7.43
N ALA A 21 -14.17 3.05 7.25
CA ALA A 21 -13.16 3.09 8.31
C ALA A 21 -13.66 3.81 9.58
N ALA A 22 -14.42 4.90 9.43
CA ALA A 22 -15.01 5.64 10.55
C ALA A 22 -16.11 4.87 11.29
N LEU A 23 -16.80 3.93 10.62
CA LEU A 23 -17.83 3.07 11.20
C LEU A 23 -17.24 1.85 11.92
N LEU A 24 -16.02 1.44 11.58
CA LEU A 24 -15.40 0.26 12.21
C LEU A 24 -14.84 0.61 13.60
N PRO A 25 -14.96 -0.31 14.58
CA PRO A 25 -14.53 -0.09 15.95
C PRO A 25 -13.00 -0.15 16.15
N PHE A 26 -12.23 -0.38 15.09
CA PHE A 26 -10.78 -0.47 15.12
C PHE A 26 -10.13 0.62 14.24
N ALA A 27 -8.93 1.05 14.61
CA ALA A 27 -8.19 2.08 13.88
C ALA A 27 -7.51 1.50 12.62
N LEU A 28 -8.27 1.31 11.54
CA LEU A 28 -7.68 1.12 10.21
C LEU A 28 -7.68 2.45 9.44
N PRO A 29 -6.56 2.81 8.78
CA PRO A 29 -6.55 3.94 7.88
C PRO A 29 -7.56 3.73 6.73
N GLY A 30 -8.31 4.79 6.39
CA GLY A 30 -9.25 4.77 5.27
C GLY A 30 -8.61 4.34 3.94
N SER A 31 -7.31 4.59 3.75
CA SER A 31 -6.54 4.13 2.58
C SER A 31 -6.47 2.60 2.48
N VAL A 32 -6.25 1.90 3.58
CA VAL A 32 -6.20 0.43 3.61
C VAL A 32 -7.58 -0.16 3.34
N VAL A 33 -8.63 0.43 3.93
CA VAL A 33 -10.01 0.00 3.68
C VAL A 33 -10.39 0.20 2.22
N SER A 34 -10.01 1.34 1.63
CA SER A 34 -10.24 1.63 0.20
C SER A 34 -9.51 0.64 -0.71
N MET A 35 -8.27 0.25 -0.39
CA MET A 35 -7.53 -0.78 -1.14
C MET A 35 -8.25 -2.14 -1.09
N LEU A 36 -8.70 -2.57 0.09
CA LEU A 36 -9.46 -3.82 0.24
C LEU A 36 -10.79 -3.77 -0.51
N LEU A 37 -11.48 -2.62 -0.46
CA LEU A 37 -12.73 -2.40 -1.16
C LEU A 37 -12.54 -2.51 -2.68
N VAL A 38 -11.54 -1.83 -3.25
CA VAL A 38 -11.19 -1.94 -4.67
C VAL A 38 -10.89 -3.39 -5.04
N LEU A 39 -10.13 -4.11 -4.21
CA LEU A 39 -9.81 -5.52 -4.42
C LEU A 39 -11.08 -6.39 -4.43
N LEU A 40 -12.00 -6.21 -3.49
CA LEU A 40 -13.27 -6.94 -3.47
C LEU A 40 -14.13 -6.65 -4.70
N LEU A 41 -14.18 -5.39 -5.13
CA LEU A 41 -14.91 -5.00 -6.34
C LEU A 41 -14.29 -5.60 -7.62
N LEU A 42 -12.96 -5.69 -7.71
CA LEU A 42 -12.27 -6.39 -8.79
C LEU A 42 -12.58 -7.89 -8.78
N VAL A 43 -12.46 -8.54 -7.62
CA VAL A 43 -12.72 -10.00 -7.48
C VAL A 43 -14.18 -10.34 -7.76
N SER A 44 -15.12 -9.48 -7.36
CA SER A 44 -16.56 -9.67 -7.64
C SER A 44 -16.93 -9.46 -9.12
N GLY A 45 -16.02 -8.95 -9.95
CA GLY A 45 -16.25 -8.66 -11.37
C GLY A 45 -17.16 -7.47 -11.65
N VAL A 46 -17.66 -6.78 -10.61
CA VAL A 46 -18.45 -5.54 -10.72
C VAL A 46 -17.62 -4.42 -11.35
N LEU A 47 -16.31 -4.42 -11.07
CA LEU A 47 -15.37 -3.39 -11.49
C LEU A 47 -14.30 -4.00 -12.39
N LYS A 48 -14.34 -3.67 -13.68
CA LYS A 48 -13.28 -4.06 -14.63
C LYS A 48 -12.07 -3.14 -14.49
N GLU A 49 -10.88 -3.69 -14.70
CA GLU A 49 -9.63 -2.93 -14.65
C GLU A 49 -9.63 -1.73 -15.62
N GLU A 50 -10.27 -1.85 -16.79
CA GLU A 50 -10.41 -0.74 -17.76
C GLU A 50 -11.13 0.50 -17.19
N HIS A 51 -11.93 0.37 -16.13
CA HIS A 51 -12.60 1.50 -15.50
C HIS A 51 -11.68 2.31 -14.57
N LEU A 52 -10.53 1.78 -14.19
CA LEU A 52 -9.59 2.44 -13.27
C LEU A 52 -8.19 2.61 -13.86
N GLY A 53 -7.78 1.68 -14.75
CA GLY A 53 -6.41 1.53 -15.23
C GLY A 53 -5.83 2.82 -15.80
N GLU A 54 -6.48 3.44 -16.80
CA GLU A 54 -5.93 4.62 -17.46
C GLU A 54 -5.71 5.82 -16.51
N SER A 55 -6.66 6.09 -15.61
CA SER A 55 -6.53 7.19 -14.65
C SER A 55 -5.61 6.85 -13.48
N ALA A 56 -5.62 5.60 -13.00
CA ALA A 56 -4.68 5.12 -11.99
C ALA A 56 -3.24 5.19 -12.51
N ASP A 57 -2.99 4.72 -13.73
CA ASP A 57 -1.68 4.79 -14.40
C ASP A 57 -1.22 6.23 -14.59
N PHE A 58 -2.14 7.13 -14.95
CA PHE A 58 -1.83 8.55 -15.02
C PHE A 58 -1.40 9.11 -13.65
N LEU A 59 -2.11 8.77 -12.57
CA LEU A 59 -1.75 9.19 -11.20
C LEU A 59 -0.40 8.60 -10.77
N LEU A 60 -0.15 7.32 -11.05
CA LEU A 60 1.09 6.63 -10.74
C LEU A 60 2.27 7.20 -11.53
N ARG A 61 2.08 7.52 -12.81
CA ARG A 61 3.11 8.17 -13.63
C ARG A 61 3.49 9.56 -13.11
N ASN A 62 2.54 10.27 -12.48
CA ASN A 62 2.75 11.58 -11.89
C ASN A 62 2.84 11.53 -10.35
N MET A 63 3.16 10.37 -9.76
CA MET A 63 3.08 10.16 -8.30
C MET A 63 3.93 11.16 -7.51
N THR A 64 5.10 11.55 -8.04
CA THR A 64 6.00 12.55 -7.43
C THR A 64 5.31 13.87 -7.14
N PHE A 65 4.42 14.34 -8.02
CA PHE A 65 3.68 15.60 -7.81
C PHE A 65 2.79 15.52 -6.55
N PHE A 66 2.17 14.38 -6.30
CA PHE A 66 1.32 14.15 -5.14
C PHE A 66 2.09 14.00 -3.82
N PHE A 67 3.41 13.78 -3.86
CA PHE A 67 4.26 13.76 -2.66
C PHE A 67 4.78 15.14 -2.25
N ILE A 68 4.66 16.16 -3.11
CA ILE A 68 5.10 17.52 -2.78
C ILE A 68 4.36 18.06 -1.54
N PRO A 69 3.01 18.00 -1.43
CA PRO A 69 2.30 18.54 -0.26
C PRO A 69 2.66 17.85 1.07
N PRO A 70 2.72 16.50 1.16
CA PRO A 70 3.24 15.81 2.34
C PRO A 70 4.69 16.20 2.65
N GLY A 71 5.56 16.30 1.64
CA GLY A 71 6.95 16.71 1.81
C GLY A 71 7.09 18.11 2.42
N MET A 72 6.33 19.08 1.90
CA MET A 72 6.29 20.45 2.45
C MET A 72 5.80 20.47 3.90
N SER A 73 4.91 19.56 4.28
CA SER A 73 4.43 19.44 5.67
C SER A 73 5.54 18.98 6.62
N ILE A 74 6.46 18.15 6.15
CA ILE A 74 7.61 17.65 6.93
C ILE A 74 8.64 18.76 7.16
N ILE A 75 8.82 19.69 6.21
CA ILE A 75 9.77 20.82 6.34
C ILE A 75 9.44 21.69 7.57
N ARG A 76 8.17 21.73 8.02
CA ARG A 76 7.81 22.44 9.26
C ARG A 76 8.48 21.89 10.52
N TYR A 77 8.98 20.65 10.48
CA TYR A 77 9.69 19.98 11.56
C TYR A 77 11.20 19.84 11.25
N PHE A 78 11.72 20.65 10.33
CA PHE A 78 13.10 20.53 9.85
C PHE A 78 14.13 20.64 10.98
N ASP A 79 13.93 21.50 11.97
CA ASP A 79 14.86 21.64 13.11
C ASP A 79 14.98 20.33 13.91
N VAL A 80 13.85 19.66 14.17
CA VAL A 80 13.84 18.36 14.86
C VAL A 80 14.54 17.32 14.00
N ILE A 81 14.19 17.25 12.72
CA ILE A 81 14.76 16.27 11.77
C ILE A 81 16.27 16.49 11.62
N SER A 82 16.74 17.73 11.56
CA SER A 82 18.16 18.08 11.45
C SER A 82 18.96 17.68 12.69
N SER A 83 18.33 17.57 13.86
CA SER A 83 19.00 17.05 15.06
C SER A 83 19.18 15.53 15.04
N ILE A 84 18.24 14.78 14.44
CA ILE A 84 18.21 13.31 14.51
C ILE A 84 18.33 12.60 13.15
N TRP A 85 18.67 13.32 12.08
CA TRP A 85 18.66 12.79 10.71
C TRP A 85 19.48 11.51 10.55
N TRP A 86 20.65 11.42 11.21
CA TRP A 86 21.50 10.24 11.16
C TRP A 86 20.86 9.04 11.86
N GLN A 87 20.20 9.26 12.99
CA GLN A 87 19.47 8.22 13.73
C GLN A 87 18.26 7.72 12.92
N LEU A 88 17.53 8.64 12.27
CA LEU A 88 16.43 8.31 11.37
C LEU A 88 16.89 7.47 10.18
N LEU A 89 18.02 7.83 9.56
CA LEU A 89 18.56 7.08 8.43
C LEU A 89 19.00 5.68 8.86
N LEU A 90 19.71 5.58 9.98
CA LEU A 90 20.19 4.30 10.51
C LEU A 90 19.03 3.37 10.87
N VAL A 91 18.01 3.86 11.61
CA VAL A 91 16.87 3.02 12.01
C VAL A 91 16.06 2.54 10.80
N ASN A 92 15.87 3.39 9.78
CA ASN A 92 15.18 3.00 8.55
C ASN A 92 15.96 1.94 7.78
N LEU A 93 17.27 2.14 7.59
CA LEU A 93 18.09 1.19 6.83
C LEU A 93 18.18 -0.17 7.54
N VAL A 94 18.43 -0.16 8.85
CA VAL A 94 18.50 -1.39 9.64
C VAL A 94 17.14 -2.10 9.67
N SER A 95 16.04 -1.39 9.91
CA SER A 95 14.70 -1.98 9.92
C SER A 95 14.31 -2.53 8.55
N MET A 96 14.69 -1.85 7.46
CA MET A 96 14.47 -2.32 6.10
C MET A 96 15.19 -3.64 5.86
N VAL A 97 16.49 -3.71 6.14
CA VAL A 97 17.30 -4.93 5.95
C VAL A 97 16.75 -6.10 6.77
N ILE A 98 16.44 -5.86 8.05
CA ILE A 98 15.89 -6.90 8.94
C ILE A 98 14.53 -7.38 8.43
N CYS A 99 13.63 -6.48 8.05
CA CYS A 99 12.31 -6.83 7.52
C CYS A 99 12.41 -7.72 6.27
N PHE A 100 13.28 -7.36 5.32
CA PHE A 100 13.52 -8.16 4.13
C PHE A 100 14.15 -9.51 4.44
N ALA A 101 15.14 -9.56 5.34
CA ALA A 101 15.78 -10.80 5.75
C ALA A 101 14.78 -11.77 6.40
N VAL A 102 13.96 -11.29 7.34
CA VAL A 102 12.92 -12.08 8.00
C VAL A 102 11.86 -12.56 7.01
N SER A 103 11.41 -11.69 6.09
CA SER A 103 10.44 -12.05 5.06
C SER A 103 10.99 -13.14 4.12
N ALA A 104 12.23 -12.98 3.65
CA ALA A 104 12.90 -13.95 2.79
C ALA A 104 13.10 -15.31 3.50
N TRP A 105 13.50 -15.30 4.77
CA TRP A 105 13.62 -16.52 5.56
C TRP A 105 12.27 -17.20 5.77
N THR A 106 11.23 -16.43 6.07
CA THR A 106 9.87 -16.97 6.26
C THR A 106 9.40 -17.67 5.00
N VAL A 107 9.54 -17.05 3.83
CA VAL A 107 9.19 -17.66 2.54
C VAL A 107 10.03 -18.91 2.26
N THR A 108 11.34 -18.84 2.48
CA THR A 108 12.24 -19.99 2.25
C THR A 108 11.89 -21.16 3.17
N LEU A 109 11.53 -20.88 4.42
CA LEU A 109 11.11 -21.89 5.40
C LEU A 109 9.78 -22.54 4.98
N VAL A 110 8.80 -21.74 4.58
CA VAL A 110 7.51 -22.26 4.06
C VAL A 110 7.73 -23.14 2.83
N ILE A 111 8.56 -22.72 1.88
CA ILE A 111 8.89 -23.50 0.69
C ILE A 111 9.57 -24.83 1.07
N ARG A 112 10.55 -24.81 1.99
CA ARG A 112 11.21 -26.04 2.46
C ARG A 112 10.23 -27.00 3.15
N ILE A 113 9.30 -26.47 3.95
CA ILE A 113 8.27 -27.29 4.61
C ILE A 113 7.32 -27.88 3.57
N GLN A 114 6.83 -27.08 2.62
CA GLN A 114 5.99 -27.57 1.54
C GLN A 114 6.68 -28.66 0.71
N GLN A 115 7.96 -28.51 0.40
CA GLN A 115 8.74 -29.53 -0.31
C GLN A 115 8.88 -30.83 0.49
N ARG A 116 9.04 -30.77 1.82
CA ARG A 116 9.04 -31.97 2.69
C ARG A 116 7.67 -32.65 2.76
N VAL A 117 6.59 -31.88 2.85
CA VAL A 117 5.22 -32.41 2.92
C VAL A 117 4.76 -32.99 1.57
N VAL A 118 5.13 -32.35 0.46
CA VAL A 118 4.78 -32.82 -0.90
C VAL A 118 5.72 -33.94 -1.35
N GLY A 119 7.01 -33.91 -0.98
CA GLY A 119 7.96 -34.98 -1.24
C GLY A 119 7.62 -36.30 -0.52
N GLY A 120 7.03 -36.24 0.67
CA GLY A 120 6.51 -37.42 1.39
C GLY A 120 5.19 -37.99 0.86
N ARG A 121 4.52 -37.34 -0.10
CA ARG A 121 3.29 -37.84 -0.75
C ARG A 121 3.55 -38.60 -2.07
N ARG A 122 4.80 -38.68 -2.53
CA ARG A 122 5.21 -39.38 -3.75
C ARG A 122 6.09 -40.62 -3.49
N ALA A 123 6.34 -40.97 -2.23
CA ALA A 123 7.04 -42.19 -1.83
C ALA A 123 6.05 -43.19 -1.22
#